data_AF-A0A536SC70-F1
#
_entry.id   AF-A0A536SC70-F1
#
_cell.length_a   1.000
_cell.length_b   1.000
_cell.length_c   1.000
_cell.angle_alpha   90.00
_cell.angle_beta   90.00
_cell.angle_gamma   90.00
#
_symmetry.space_group_name_H-M   'P 1'
#
loop_
_entity.id
_entity.type
_entity.pdbx_description
1 polymer ?
#
loop_
_entity_poly.entity_id
_entity_poly.type
_entity_poly.pdbx_seq_one_letter_code
_entity_poly.pdbx_strand_id
1 'polypeptide(L)' 'LALLLVRVYRSLDALVGTDAAQRKAWLHGHNRALNGRPVELLQRADGLVGVVAYLDAMRAPA' A
#
# COMPACT_ATOMS: atom_id res chain seq x y z
N LEU A 1 0.08 -9.21 12.45
CA LEU A 1 -0.50 -8.95 11.11
C LEU A 1 -1.43 -7.73 11.08
N ALA A 2 -2.38 -7.57 12.00
CA ALA A 2 -3.27 -6.40 12.05
C ALA A 2 -2.52 -5.05 12.02
N LEU A 3 -1.39 -4.94 12.74
CA LEU A 3 -0.56 -3.74 12.74
C LEU A 3 -0.01 -3.38 11.34
N LEU A 4 0.37 -4.38 10.52
CA LEU A 4 0.87 -4.12 9.17
C LEU A 4 -0.23 -3.53 8.29
N LEU A 5 -1.46 -4.03 8.39
CA LEU A 5 -2.60 -3.50 7.63
C LEU A 5 -2.89 -2.04 8.01
N VAL A 6 -2.84 -1.70 9.30
CA VAL A 6 -2.98 -0.31 9.77
C VAL A 6 -1.85 0.57 9.22
N ARG A 7 -0.61 0.06 9.17
CA ARG A 7 0.52 0.78 8.57
C ARG A 7 0.33 1.02 7.07
N VAL A 8 -0.11 0.02 6.31
CA VAL A 8 -0.45 0.18 4.88
C VAL A 8 -1.46 1.31 4.71
N TYR A 9 -2.55 1.30 5.46
CA TYR A 9 -3.58 2.34 5.37
C TYR A 9 -3.01 3.72 5.66
N ARG A 10 -2.26 3.88 6.76
CA ARG A 10 -1.66 5.18 7.16
C ARG A 10 -0.61 5.67 6.16
N SER A 11 0.24 4.79 5.65
CA SER A 11 1.27 5.18 4.67
C SER A 11 0.64 5.49 3.31
N LEU A 12 -0.39 4.76 2.88
CA LEU A 12 -1.13 5.07 1.67
C LEU A 12 -1.87 6.41 1.77
N ASP A 13 -2.52 6.68 2.91
CA ASP A 13 -3.24 7.93 3.16
C ASP A 13 -2.31 9.15 3.13
N ALA A 14 -1.08 9.01 3.64
CA ALA A 14 -0.06 10.06 3.57
C ALA A 14 0.41 10.36 2.13
N LEU A 15 0.38 9.38 1.22
CA LEU A 15 0.83 9.54 -0.16
C LEU A 15 -0.29 10.01 -1.11
N VAL A 16 -1.52 9.52 -0.91
CA VAL A 16 -2.67 9.78 -1.80
C VAL A 16 -3.53 10.94 -1.30
N GLY A 17 -3.42 11.30 -0.02
CA GLY A 17 -4.27 12.29 0.62
C GLY A 17 -5.66 11.74 0.99
N THR A 18 -6.61 12.63 1.26
CA THR A 18 -7.91 12.29 1.86
C THR A 18 -8.92 11.67 0.90
N ASP A 19 -8.61 11.57 -0.39
CA ASP A 19 -9.53 11.05 -1.41
C ASP A 19 -9.69 9.52 -1.34
N ALA A 20 -10.87 9.09 -0.89
CA ALA A 20 -11.24 7.68 -0.79
C ALA A 20 -11.32 6.97 -2.14
N ALA A 21 -11.68 7.67 -3.22
CA ALA A 21 -11.75 7.09 -4.56
C ALA A 21 -10.36 6.77 -5.08
N GLN A 22 -9.39 7.67 -4.88
CA GLN A 22 -8.00 7.43 -5.27
C GLN A 22 -7.36 6.30 -4.46
N ARG A 23 -7.62 6.19 -3.14
CA ARG A 23 -7.15 5.05 -2.34
C ARG A 23 -7.69 3.72 -2.87
N LYS A 24 -8.98 3.66 -3.22
CA LYS A 24 -9.58 2.46 -3.83
C LYS A 24 -8.96 2.17 -5.19
N ALA A 25 -8.81 3.19 -6.04
CA ALA A 25 -8.20 3.04 -7.35
C ALA A 25 -6.77 2.50 -7.27
N TRP A 26 -5.97 2.97 -6.30
CA TRP A 26 -4.62 2.45 -6.07
C TRP A 26 -4.64 0.99 -5.60
N LEU A 27 -5.53 0.64 -4.66
CA LEU A 27 -5.63 -0.74 -4.14
C LEU A 27 -6.03 -1.75 -5.21
N HIS A 28 -6.93 -1.36 -6.12
CA HIS A 28 -7.44 -2.23 -7.20
C HIS A 28 -6.62 -2.12 -8.49
N GLY A 29 -5.79 -1.09 -8.63
CA GLY A 29 -4.92 -0.88 -9.79
C GLY A 29 -3.69 -1.78 -9.77
N HIS A 30 -3.17 -2.10 -10.95
CA HIS A 30 -1.90 -2.81 -11.06
C HIS A 30 -0.75 -1.85 -10.70
N ASN A 31 0.01 -2.20 -9.66
CA ASN A 31 1.20 -1.47 -9.26
C ASN A 31 2.43 -2.15 -9.87
N ARG A 32 3.13 -1.43 -10.77
CA ARG A 32 4.30 -1.94 -11.49
C ARG A 32 5.48 -2.26 -10.57
N ALA A 33 5.72 -1.47 -9.54
CA ALA A 33 6.82 -1.69 -8.59
C ALA A 33 6.58 -2.92 -7.71
N LEU A 34 5.31 -3.23 -7.44
CA LEU A 34 4.90 -4.42 -6.70
C LEU A 34 4.60 -5.62 -7.61
N ASN A 35 4.66 -5.43 -8.93
CA ASN A 35 4.30 -6.41 -9.96
C ASN A 35 2.94 -7.09 -9.72
N GLY A 36 1.92 -6.34 -9.30
CA GLY A 36 0.62 -6.91 -8.94
C GLY A 36 -0.38 -5.88 -8.43
N ARG A 37 -1.61 -6.32 -8.15
CA ARG A 37 -2.62 -5.46 -7.50
C ARG A 37 -2.44 -5.49 -5.99
N PRO A 38 -2.30 -4.34 -5.31
CA PRO A 38 -2.10 -4.32 -3.87
C PRO A 38 -3.15 -5.11 -3.09
N VAL A 39 -4.43 -5.04 -3.50
CA VAL A 39 -5.52 -5.79 -2.85
C VAL A 39 -5.32 -7.31 -2.86
N GLU A 40 -4.64 -7.86 -3.86
CA GLU A 40 -4.31 -9.30 -3.95
C GLU A 40 -3.09 -9.63 -3.10
N LEU A 41 -2.07 -8.76 -3.15
CA LEU A 41 -0.84 -8.94 -2.38
C LEU A 41 -1.11 -8.91 -0.87
N LEU A 42 -2.04 -8.05 -0.42
CA LEU A 42 -2.41 -7.93 1.00
C LEU A 42 -3.10 -9.17 1.57
N GLN A 43 -3.54 -10.13 0.74
CA GLN A 43 -4.16 -11.38 1.21
C GLN A 43 -3.14 -12.37 1.80
N ARG A 44 -1.84 -12.13 1.57
CA ARG A 44 -0.77 -13.00 2.04
C ARG A 44 0.18 -12.23 2.96
N ALA A 45 0.78 -12.91 3.93
CA ALA A 45 1.64 -12.27 4.93
C ALA A 45 2.91 -11.64 4.32
N ASP A 46 3.53 -12.32 3.35
CA ASP A 46 4.67 -11.83 2.57
C ASP A 46 4.31 -10.59 1.75
N GLY A 47 3.15 -10.60 1.08
CA GLY A 47 2.67 -9.46 0.31
C GLY A 47 2.34 -8.25 1.20
N LEU A 48 1.79 -8.47 2.40
CA LEU A 48 1.60 -7.41 3.41
C LEU A 48 2.92 -6.73 3.79
N VAL A 49 3.97 -7.51 4.06
CA VAL A 49 5.30 -6.97 4.39
C VAL A 49 5.88 -6.19 3.21
N GLY A 50 5.80 -6.73 1.99
CA GLY A 50 6.30 -6.08 0.78
C GLY A 50 5.59 -4.76 0.47
N VAL A 51 4.25 -4.71 0.60
CA VAL A 51 3.47 -3.50 0.37
C VAL A 51 3.81 -2.41 1.41
N VAL A 52 3.97 -2.78 2.69
CA VAL A 52 4.40 -1.83 3.73
C VAL A 52 5.78 -1.26 3.40
N ALA A 53 6.76 -2.11 3.08
CA ALA A 53 8.12 -1.66 2.76
C ALA A 53 8.14 -0.70 1.56
N TYR A 54 7.36 -1.00 0.52
CA TYR A 54 7.21 -0.13 -0.64
C TYR A 54 6.62 1.24 -0.27
N LEU A 55 5.51 1.27 0.47
CA LEU A 55 4.86 2.52 0.87
C LEU A 55 5.74 3.36 1.81
N ASP A 56 6.48 2.71 2.72
CA ASP A 56 7.39 3.39 3.63
C ASP A 56 8.59 3.98 2.87
N ALA A 57 9.13 3.26 1.87
CA ALA A 57 10.19 3.77 1.00
C ALA A 57 9.75 4.99 0.17
N MET A 58 8.51 5.01 -0.33
CA MET A 58 7.95 6.15 -1.05
C MET A 58 7.75 7.39 -0.17
N ARG A 59 7.62 7.21 1.16
CA ARG A 59 7.41 8.31 2.11
C ARG A 59 8.72 8.91 2.62
N ALA A 60 9.84 8.19 2.49
CA ALA A 60 11.13 8.71 2.90
C ALA A 60 11.51 9.90 1.99
N PRO A 61 11.84 11.08 2.55
CA PRO A 61 12.39 12.17 1.76
C PRO A 61 13.72 11.73 1.15
N ALA A 62 13.95 12.12 -0.11
CA ALA A 62 15.22 11.89 -0.82
C ALA A 62 16.38 12.62 -0.13
#